data_AF-A0A940XSY0-F1
#
_entry.id   AF-A0A940XSY0-F1
#
_cell.length_a   1.000
_cell.length_b   1.000
_cell.length_c   1.000
_cell.angle_alpha   90.00
_cell.angle_beta   90.00
_cell.angle_gamma   90.00
#
_symmetry.space_group_name_H-M   'P 1'
#
loop_
_entity.id
_entity.type
_entity.pdbx_description
1 polymer ?
#
loop_
_entity_poly.entity_id
_entity_poly.type
_entity_poly.pdbx_seq_one_letter_code
_entity_poly.pdbx_strand_id
1 'polypeptide(L)'
;MLSDQPAFTHVRRTPDADRLARLPDGPPSLVVGVGASRGVTVDEMLGLVEDALRDAGLSARSVVELATVDTKADEPGILGAAERLGVPVVTYRAGELARVDVPNPSAAPLAAVGTPSVAEAAALAGGGDLLVPKRTSSARPARATCAVVRRTGDGRLPAVGPGAGADAGAGTERPGCRR
;
A
#
# COMPACT_ATOMS: atom_id res chain seq x y z
N MET A 1 36.07 28.13 21.66
CA MET A 1 34.91 29.01 21.86
C MET A 1 34.50 29.48 20.47
N LEU A 2 33.59 28.80 19.78
CA LEU A 2 32.12 28.84 19.94
C LEU A 2 31.55 30.25 19.83
N SER A 3 30.96 30.53 18.67
CA SER A 3 29.87 31.47 18.33
C SER A 3 29.79 31.41 16.79
N ASP A 4 29.25 30.33 16.24
CA ASP A 4 27.81 30.16 16.02
C ASP A 4 27.27 31.22 15.05
N GLN A 5 27.17 30.82 13.78
CA GLN A 5 26.53 31.58 12.71
C GLN A 5 25.28 30.80 12.31
N PRO A 6 24.06 31.36 12.38
CA PRO A 6 22.86 30.62 12.10
C PRO A 6 22.80 30.22 10.62
N ALA A 7 22.84 28.91 10.37
CA ALA A 7 22.55 28.35 9.07
C ALA A 7 21.06 28.54 8.75
N PHE A 8 20.72 29.71 8.18
CA PHE A 8 19.42 29.96 7.56
C PHE A 8 19.29 29.12 6.29
N THR A 9 19.07 27.81 6.46
CA THR A 9 18.57 26.93 5.40
C THR A 9 17.28 27.52 4.88
N HIS A 10 17.33 28.09 3.68
CA HIS A 10 16.15 28.56 2.96
C HIS A 10 15.23 27.36 2.71
N VAL A 11 14.28 27.15 3.62
CA VAL A 11 13.11 26.30 3.36
C VAL A 11 12.31 27.00 2.26
N ARG A 12 12.59 26.61 1.01
CA ARG A 12 11.71 26.96 -0.11
C ARG A 12 10.35 26.35 0.18
N ARG A 13 9.39 27.19 0.60
CA ARG A 13 7.98 26.82 0.59
C ARG A 13 7.64 26.33 -0.81
N THR A 14 7.25 25.07 -0.92
CA THR A 14 6.68 24.51 -2.15
C THR A 14 5.42 25.28 -2.52
N PRO A 15 5.07 25.36 -3.83
CA PRO A 15 3.77 25.85 -4.25
C PRO A 15 2.64 25.04 -3.58
N ASP A 16 1.45 25.61 -3.46
CA ASP A 16 0.29 24.98 -2.82
C ASP A 16 0.15 23.50 -3.22
N ALA A 17 0.19 22.60 -2.23
CA ALA A 17 0.13 21.16 -2.46
C ALA A 17 -1.13 20.77 -3.24
N ASP A 18 -2.25 21.45 -2.97
CA ASP A 18 -3.51 21.38 -3.72
C ASP A 18 -3.37 21.61 -5.23
N ARG A 19 -2.46 22.48 -5.65
CA ARG A 19 -2.29 22.87 -7.06
C ARG A 19 -1.43 21.86 -7.80
N LEU A 20 -0.39 21.34 -7.15
CA LEU A 20 0.45 20.25 -7.66
C LEU A 20 -0.31 18.92 -7.69
N ALA A 21 -1.17 18.65 -6.70
CA ALA A 21 -2.06 17.49 -6.66
C ALA A 21 -3.07 17.45 -7.82
N ARG A 22 -3.44 18.61 -8.40
CA ARG A 22 -4.42 18.71 -9.49
C ARG A 22 -3.81 18.69 -10.90
N LEU A 23 -2.48 18.57 -11.02
CA LEU A 23 -1.84 18.36 -12.31
C LEU A 23 -1.99 16.88 -12.73
N PRO A 24 -2.22 16.59 -14.03
CA PRO A 24 -2.33 15.20 -14.53
C PRO A 24 -1.05 14.39 -14.27
N ASP A 25 0.12 15.04 -14.35
CA ASP A 25 1.42 14.51 -13.96
C ASP A 25 1.95 15.21 -12.70
N GLY A 26 1.09 15.37 -11.68
CA GLY A 26 1.48 15.88 -10.37
C GLY A 26 2.61 15.04 -9.73
N PRO A 27 3.37 15.63 -8.79
CA PRO A 27 4.51 14.96 -8.18
C PRO A 27 4.10 13.59 -7.60
N PRO A 28 4.98 12.58 -7.68
CA PRO A 28 4.63 11.22 -7.28
C PRO A 28 4.22 11.20 -5.80
N SER A 29 2.96 10.83 -5.58
CA SER A 29 2.21 11.04 -4.33
C SER A 29 1.05 10.07 -4.13
N LEU A 30 0.77 9.19 -5.10
CA LEU A 30 -0.32 8.23 -5.04
C LEU A 30 0.15 6.92 -4.41
N VAL A 31 -0.51 6.49 -3.34
CA VAL A 31 -0.38 5.16 -2.76
C VAL A 31 -1.55 4.34 -3.26
N VAL A 32 -1.28 3.17 -3.83
CA VAL A 32 -2.33 2.25 -4.25
C VAL A 32 -2.36 1.07 -3.28
N GLY A 33 -3.35 1.05 -2.40
CA GLY A 33 -3.56 -0.10 -1.53
C GLY A 33 -4.23 -1.23 -2.30
N VAL A 34 -3.74 -2.46 -2.15
CA VAL A 34 -4.17 -3.63 -2.92
C VAL A 34 -4.51 -4.81 -2.02
N GLY A 35 -5.46 -5.62 -2.46
CA GLY A 35 -5.85 -6.87 -1.81
C GLY A 35 -6.08 -7.97 -2.86
N ALA A 36 -5.54 -9.16 -2.58
CA ALA A 36 -5.56 -10.31 -3.48
C ALA A 36 -6.15 -11.57 -2.81
N SER A 37 -6.71 -12.45 -3.64
CA SER A 37 -7.06 -13.84 -3.32
C SER A 37 -6.15 -14.80 -4.08
N ARG A 38 -5.62 -15.83 -3.40
CA ARG A 38 -4.62 -16.80 -3.91
C ARG A 38 -4.81 -17.19 -5.37
N GLY A 39 -3.81 -16.94 -6.21
CA GLY A 39 -3.84 -17.18 -7.64
C GLY A 39 -4.47 -16.04 -8.44
N VAL A 40 -4.36 -14.80 -7.96
CA VAL A 40 -4.62 -13.60 -8.78
C VAL A 40 -3.50 -13.48 -9.82
N THR A 41 -3.83 -13.14 -11.06
CA THR A 41 -2.81 -12.92 -12.09
C THR A 41 -2.21 -11.52 -11.98
N VAL A 42 -1.00 -11.34 -12.51
CA VAL A 42 -0.38 -10.01 -12.64
C VAL A 42 -1.28 -9.08 -13.45
N ASP A 43 -1.83 -9.57 -14.57
CA ASP A 43 -2.68 -8.76 -15.45
C ASP A 43 -4.02 -8.37 -14.81
N GLU A 44 -4.61 -9.23 -13.95
CA GLU A 44 -5.84 -8.88 -13.21
C GLU A 44 -5.58 -7.78 -12.17
N MET A 45 -4.45 -7.86 -11.46
CA MET A 45 -4.06 -6.85 -10.47
C MET A 45 -3.65 -5.54 -11.14
N LEU A 46 -2.77 -5.60 -12.13
CA LEU A 46 -2.27 -4.44 -12.87
C LEU A 46 -3.39 -3.73 -13.61
N GLY A 47 -4.22 -4.47 -14.36
CA GLY A 47 -5.38 -3.92 -15.06
C GLY A 47 -6.37 -3.23 -14.12
N LEU A 48 -6.66 -3.82 -12.95
CA LEU A 48 -7.50 -3.18 -11.94
C LEU A 48 -6.89 -1.87 -11.41
N VAL A 49 -5.58 -1.81 -11.21
CA VAL A 49 -4.89 -0.59 -10.77
C VAL A 49 -4.91 0.48 -11.87
N GLU A 50 -4.56 0.12 -13.10
CA GLU A 50 -4.58 1.03 -14.25
C GLU A 50 -5.97 1.57 -14.56
N ASP A 51 -7.00 0.72 -14.53
CA ASP A 51 -8.40 1.11 -14.73
C ASP A 51 -8.88 2.06 -13.63
N ALA A 52 -8.55 1.77 -12.36
CA ALA A 52 -8.88 2.62 -11.22
C ALA A 52 -8.25 4.02 -11.32
N LEU A 53 -7.01 4.11 -11.79
CA LEU A 53 -6.31 5.37 -12.01
C LEU A 53 -6.87 6.12 -13.22
N ARG A 54 -7.08 5.43 -14.35
CA ARG A 54 -7.59 6.00 -15.60
C ARG A 54 -8.98 6.62 -15.43
N ASP A 55 -9.89 5.90 -14.78
CA ASP A 55 -11.25 6.38 -14.49
C ASP A 55 -11.27 7.59 -13.54
N ALA A 56 -10.25 7.74 -12.71
CA ALA A 56 -10.07 8.87 -11.79
C ALA A 56 -9.28 10.04 -12.42
N GLY A 57 -8.83 9.92 -13.68
CA GLY A 57 -7.99 10.92 -14.35
C GLY A 57 -6.58 11.02 -13.76
N LEU A 58 -6.08 9.95 -13.13
CA LEU A 58 -4.78 9.89 -12.46
C LEU A 58 -3.72 9.20 -13.32
N SER A 59 -2.49 9.73 -13.32
CA SER A 59 -1.34 9.13 -14.01
C SER A 59 -0.72 8.01 -13.18
N ALA A 60 -0.49 6.85 -13.81
CA ALA A 60 0.24 5.74 -13.18
C ALA A 60 1.68 6.13 -12.76
N ARG A 61 2.27 7.14 -13.43
CA ARG A 61 3.58 7.70 -13.06
C ARG A 61 3.58 8.47 -11.74
N SER A 62 2.41 8.83 -11.22
CA SER A 62 2.28 9.48 -9.91
C SER A 62 2.17 8.47 -8.76
N VAL A 63 2.16 7.15 -9.04
CA VAL A 63 2.19 6.08 -8.02
C VAL A 63 3.58 5.96 -7.41
N VAL A 64 3.67 5.91 -6.07
CA VAL A 64 4.93 5.75 -5.32
C VAL A 64 5.14 4.35 -4.75
N GLU A 65 4.05 3.62 -4.45
CA GLU A 65 4.11 2.28 -3.86
C GLU A 65 2.77 1.54 -4.05
N LEU A 66 2.82 0.21 -4.06
CA LEU A 66 1.67 -0.63 -3.76
C LEU A 66 1.68 -0.98 -2.27
N ALA A 67 0.57 -0.80 -1.57
CA ALA A 67 0.45 -1.09 -0.15
C ALA A 67 -0.45 -2.30 0.12
N THR A 68 -0.06 -3.24 0.98
CA THR A 68 -0.92 -4.39 1.33
C THR A 68 -0.69 -4.91 2.75
N VAL A 69 -1.38 -5.98 3.12
CA VAL A 69 -1.17 -6.69 4.39
C VAL A 69 -0.05 -7.71 4.27
N ASP A 70 0.76 -7.88 5.32
CA ASP A 70 1.88 -8.83 5.42
C ASP A 70 1.58 -10.24 4.87
N THR A 71 0.42 -10.81 5.20
CA THR A 71 -0.07 -12.12 4.70
C THR A 71 -0.27 -12.21 3.17
N LYS A 72 -0.05 -11.12 2.43
CA LYS A 72 -0.13 -11.02 0.95
C LYS A 72 1.15 -10.49 0.31
N ALA A 73 2.23 -10.32 1.10
CA ALA A 73 3.52 -9.83 0.62
C ALA A 73 4.06 -10.64 -0.57
N ASP A 74 3.96 -11.97 -0.47
CA ASP A 74 4.54 -12.92 -1.43
C ASP A 74 3.58 -13.32 -2.56
N GLU A 75 2.40 -12.70 -2.69
CA GLU A 75 1.44 -13.08 -3.73
C GLU A 75 1.94 -12.65 -5.12
N PRO A 76 2.18 -13.58 -6.07
CA PRO A 76 2.88 -13.26 -7.33
C PRO A 76 2.21 -12.18 -8.18
N GLY A 77 0.87 -12.09 -8.15
CA GLY A 77 0.14 -11.05 -8.87
C GLY A 77 0.32 -9.64 -8.30
N ILE A 78 0.59 -9.49 -7.00
CA ILE A 78 0.94 -8.19 -6.40
C ILE A 78 2.38 -7.82 -6.75
N LEU A 79 3.33 -8.74 -6.54
CA LEU A 79 4.75 -8.52 -6.81
C LEU A 79 4.99 -8.18 -8.30
N GLY A 80 4.41 -8.94 -9.23
CA GLY A 80 4.55 -8.67 -10.65
C GLY A 80 3.85 -7.39 -11.11
N ALA A 81 2.74 -6.99 -10.47
CA ALA A 81 2.11 -5.70 -10.77
C ALA A 81 2.99 -4.52 -10.28
N ALA A 82 3.62 -4.65 -9.11
CA ALA A 82 4.57 -3.68 -8.59
C ALA A 82 5.82 -3.54 -9.48
N GLU A 83 6.37 -4.67 -9.94
CA GLU A 83 7.48 -4.71 -10.89
C GLU A 83 7.13 -4.02 -12.22
N ARG A 84 5.94 -4.30 -12.78
CA ARG A 84 5.42 -3.66 -14.01
C ARG A 84 5.23 -2.15 -13.88
N LEU A 85 4.80 -1.69 -12.70
CA LEU A 85 4.66 -0.27 -12.38
C LEU A 85 5.99 0.40 -12.01
N GLY A 86 7.05 -0.36 -11.71
CA GLY A 86 8.34 0.15 -11.26
C GLY A 86 8.34 0.71 -9.83
N VAL A 87 7.44 0.23 -8.97
CA VAL A 87 7.25 0.74 -7.60
C VAL A 87 7.46 -0.35 -6.53
N PRO A 88 7.90 -0.01 -5.31
CA PRO A 88 7.98 -0.97 -4.21
C PRO A 88 6.60 -1.47 -3.74
N VAL A 89 6.60 -2.65 -3.10
CA VAL A 89 5.49 -3.12 -2.27
C VAL A 89 5.80 -2.79 -0.81
N VAL A 90 4.90 -2.08 -0.14
CA VAL A 90 4.93 -1.82 1.30
C VAL A 90 3.90 -2.70 1.99
N THR A 91 4.27 -3.31 3.11
CA THR A 91 3.41 -4.24 3.85
C THR A 91 3.21 -3.77 5.28
N TYR A 92 1.99 -4.00 5.77
CA TYR A 92 1.57 -3.65 7.13
C TYR A 92 0.97 -4.88 7.82
N ARG A 93 1.13 -5.00 9.14
CA ARG A 93 0.50 -6.09 9.88
C ARG A 93 -1.01 -5.86 9.96
N ALA A 94 -1.78 -6.94 10.00
CA ALA A 94 -3.24 -6.86 10.14
C ALA A 94 -3.69 -6.02 11.36
N GLY A 95 -2.95 -6.07 12.47
CA GLY A 95 -3.23 -5.27 13.67
C GLY A 95 -2.86 -3.78 13.57
N GLU A 96 -2.06 -3.38 12.58
CA GLU A 96 -1.79 -1.97 12.25
C GLU A 96 -2.92 -1.45 11.36
N LEU A 97 -3.26 -2.20 10.31
CA LEU A 97 -4.36 -1.88 9.39
C LEU A 97 -5.73 -1.77 10.10
N ALA A 98 -5.96 -2.59 11.13
CA ALA A 98 -7.17 -2.53 11.95
C ALA A 98 -7.34 -1.24 12.77
N ARG A 99 -6.31 -0.38 12.86
CA ARG A 99 -6.34 0.93 13.55
C ARG A 99 -6.44 2.11 12.58
N VAL A 100 -6.47 1.87 11.27
CA VAL A 100 -6.59 2.92 10.26
C VAL A 100 -8.07 3.26 10.10
N ASP A 101 -8.43 4.51 10.40
CA ASP A 101 -9.76 5.04 10.10
C ASP A 101 -9.94 5.09 8.57
N VAL A 102 -11.00 4.45 8.06
CA VAL A 102 -11.33 4.49 6.62
C VAL A 102 -12.76 4.94 6.38
N PRO A 103 -13.05 5.67 5.28
CA PRO A 103 -14.40 6.19 5.00
C PRO A 103 -15.46 5.12 4.72
N ASN A 104 -15.06 3.91 4.32
CA ASN A 104 -15.97 2.87 3.82
C ASN A 104 -15.68 1.49 4.46
N PRO A 105 -15.98 1.31 5.77
CA PRO A 105 -15.76 0.04 6.48
C PRO A 105 -16.59 -1.07 5.83
N SER A 106 -15.92 -1.94 5.08
CA SER A 106 -16.63 -2.81 4.14
C SER A 106 -17.23 -4.04 4.82
N ALA A 107 -18.03 -4.74 4.03
CA ALA A 107 -19.06 -5.64 4.49
C ALA A 107 -18.64 -6.83 5.40
N ALA A 108 -18.40 -6.54 6.70
CA ALA A 108 -18.31 -7.47 7.85
C ALA A 108 -18.60 -6.88 9.28
N PRO A 109 -19.82 -6.72 9.87
CA PRO A 109 -19.95 -6.57 11.32
C PRO A 109 -20.00 -8.01 11.78
N LEU A 110 -18.84 -8.65 11.81
CA LEU A 110 -18.65 -10.10 11.84
C LEU A 110 -18.81 -10.66 10.40
N ALA A 111 -19.91 -10.30 9.70
CA ALA A 111 -20.23 -10.42 8.24
C ALA A 111 -21.35 -9.42 7.74
N ALA A 112 -21.13 -8.52 6.74
CA ALA A 112 -21.98 -7.39 6.17
C ALA A 112 -21.62 -5.82 6.25
N VAL A 113 -20.90 -5.21 7.25
CA VAL A 113 -20.28 -3.84 7.41
C VAL A 113 -19.35 -3.80 8.68
N GLY A 114 -17.99 -3.77 8.66
CA GLY A 114 -17.25 -3.58 9.94
C GLY A 114 -15.73 -3.75 10.10
N THR A 115 -14.92 -3.86 9.03
CA THR A 115 -13.46 -3.71 9.12
C THR A 115 -13.00 -2.89 7.92
N PRO A 116 -11.95 -2.06 8.02
CA PRO A 116 -11.37 -1.46 6.84
C PRO A 116 -11.13 -2.50 5.75
N SER A 117 -11.43 -2.13 4.49
CA SER A 117 -10.90 -2.92 3.39
C SER A 117 -9.39 -2.97 3.53
N VAL A 118 -8.77 -4.15 3.43
CA VAL A 118 -7.30 -4.28 3.45
C VAL A 118 -6.65 -3.33 2.44
N ALA A 119 -7.28 -3.13 1.27
CA ALA A 119 -6.84 -2.16 0.28
C ALA A 119 -6.98 -0.69 0.76
N GLU A 120 -8.10 -0.30 1.39
CA GLU A 120 -8.27 1.09 1.85
C GLU A 120 -7.37 1.40 3.05
N ALA A 121 -7.30 0.51 4.05
CA ALA A 121 -6.41 0.69 5.20
C ALA A 121 -4.94 0.69 4.80
N ALA A 122 -4.51 -0.19 3.89
CA ALA A 122 -3.12 -0.19 3.44
C ALA A 122 -2.77 1.09 2.67
N ALA A 123 -3.70 1.62 1.86
CA ALA A 123 -3.51 2.90 1.20
C ALA A 123 -3.44 4.08 2.20
N LEU A 124 -4.29 4.07 3.22
CA LEU A 124 -4.43 5.13 4.22
C LEU A 124 -3.43 5.02 5.41
N ALA A 125 -2.70 3.90 5.55
CA ALA A 125 -1.77 3.68 6.67
C ALA A 125 -0.63 4.72 6.75
N GLY A 126 -0.27 5.34 5.62
CA GLY A 126 0.69 6.45 5.56
C GLY A 126 0.05 7.84 5.60
N GLY A 127 -1.26 7.95 5.89
CA GLY A 127 -2.03 9.18 5.80
C GLY A 127 -2.32 9.66 4.37
N GLY A 128 -3.18 10.68 4.26
CA GLY A 128 -3.58 11.30 3.00
C GLY A 128 -5.07 11.16 2.67
N ASP A 129 -5.44 11.63 1.49
CA ASP A 129 -6.83 11.71 1.02
C ASP A 129 -7.21 10.51 0.15
N LEU A 130 -8.31 9.84 0.46
CA LEU A 130 -8.86 8.76 -0.36
C LEU A 130 -9.48 9.35 -1.64
N LEU A 131 -8.83 9.11 -2.79
CA LEU A 131 -9.31 9.56 -4.10
C LEU A 131 -10.19 8.52 -4.79
N VAL A 132 -9.87 7.24 -4.62
CA VAL A 132 -10.63 6.13 -5.20
C VAL A 132 -10.93 5.12 -4.10
N PRO A 133 -12.21 4.94 -3.69
CA PRO A 133 -12.61 3.93 -2.72
C PRO A 133 -12.43 2.51 -3.30
N LYS A 134 -12.60 1.48 -2.46
CA LYS A 134 -12.38 0.08 -2.85
C LYS A 134 -13.08 -0.28 -4.17
N ARG A 135 -12.28 -0.53 -5.20
CA ARG A 135 -12.68 -1.20 -6.44
C ARG A 135 -12.34 -2.69 -6.37
N THR A 136 -13.02 -3.47 -7.19
CA THR A 136 -12.87 -4.93 -7.32
C THR A 136 -12.71 -5.26 -8.79
N SER A 137 -11.90 -6.26 -9.15
CA SER A 137 -11.69 -6.64 -10.55
C SER A 137 -12.99 -7.08 -11.23
N SER A 138 -13.06 -6.86 -12.53
CA SER A 138 -14.17 -7.29 -13.40
C SER A 138 -14.18 -8.80 -13.65
N ALA A 139 -13.10 -9.51 -13.31
CA ALA A 139 -12.94 -10.94 -13.44
C ALA A 139 -14.03 -11.76 -12.71
N ARG A 140 -14.16 -13.03 -13.09
CA ARG A 140 -15.15 -13.97 -12.54
C ARG A 140 -14.51 -15.35 -12.28
N PRO A 141 -14.32 -15.77 -11.01
CA PRO A 141 -14.49 -14.96 -9.79
C PRO A 141 -13.49 -13.80 -9.73
N ALA A 142 -13.87 -12.68 -9.12
CA ALA A 142 -12.97 -11.56 -8.90
C ALA A 142 -11.98 -11.89 -7.77
N ARG A 143 -10.69 -11.62 -7.99
CA ARG A 143 -9.60 -11.97 -7.05
C ARG A 143 -8.76 -10.77 -6.62
N ALA A 144 -8.86 -9.64 -7.31
CA ALA A 144 -8.17 -8.40 -6.99
C ALA A 144 -9.12 -7.31 -6.44
N THR A 145 -8.60 -6.49 -5.53
CA THR A 145 -9.22 -5.25 -5.04
C THR A 145 -8.15 -4.16 -4.93
N CYS A 146 -8.50 -2.91 -5.19
CA CYS A 146 -7.60 -1.76 -5.01
C CYS A 146 -8.32 -0.54 -4.43
N ALA A 147 -7.57 0.39 -3.85
CA ALA A 147 -8.00 1.73 -3.45
C ALA A 147 -6.83 2.70 -3.69
N VAL A 148 -7.11 3.97 -3.99
CA VAL A 148 -6.07 4.97 -4.31
C VAL A 148 -6.17 6.14 -3.33
N VAL A 149 -5.05 6.42 -2.66
CA VAL A 149 -4.87 7.54 -1.73
C VAL A 149 -3.82 8.48 -2.28
N ARG A 150 -3.97 9.77 -2.03
CA ARG A 150 -2.91 10.77 -2.24
C ARG A 150 -2.31 11.17 -0.90
N ARG A 151 -1.01 10.94 -0.71
CA ARG A 151 -0.29 11.46 0.44
C ARG A 151 -0.26 12.99 0.40
N THR A 152 -0.73 13.61 1.47
CA THR A 152 -0.47 15.03 1.75
C THR A 152 1.01 15.24 2.06
N GLY A 153 1.54 16.40 1.68
CA GLY A 153 2.97 16.59 1.45
C GLY A 153 3.86 16.78 2.68
N ASP A 154 4.03 15.74 3.49
CA ASP A 154 5.16 15.59 4.41
C ASP A 154 5.85 14.25 4.15
N GLY A 155 7.00 14.30 3.48
CA GLY A 155 7.72 13.17 2.88
C GLY A 155 8.36 12.18 3.86
N ARG A 156 7.73 11.95 5.01
CA ARG A 156 8.07 10.89 5.95
C ARG A 156 7.51 9.57 5.40
N LEU A 157 8.25 8.91 4.53
CA LEU A 157 8.07 7.46 4.37
C LEU A 157 8.17 6.83 5.77
N PRO A 158 7.19 6.03 6.22
CA PRO A 158 7.36 5.26 7.44
C PRO A 158 8.61 4.40 7.27
N ALA A 159 9.44 4.30 8.31
CA ALA A 159 10.70 3.59 8.23
C ALA A 159 10.41 2.09 8.04
N VAL A 160 10.44 1.63 6.79
CA VAL A 160 10.40 0.21 6.44
C VAL A 160 11.63 -0.44 7.04
N GLY A 161 11.44 -1.13 8.16
CA GLY A 161 12.42 -2.09 8.64
C GLY A 161 12.55 -3.21 7.61
N PRO A 162 13.77 -3.74 7.35
CA PRO A 162 13.92 -4.89 6.46
C PRO A 162 13.07 -6.04 7.02
N GLY A 163 12.21 -6.60 6.17
CA GLY A 163 11.40 -7.77 6.53
C GLY A 163 12.30 -8.92 6.94
N ALA A 164 12.33 -9.23 8.24
CA ALA A 164 13.14 -10.31 8.79
C ALA A 164 12.52 -11.67 8.39
N GLY A 165 12.84 -12.12 7.19
CA GLY A 165 12.61 -13.49 6.78
C GLY A 165 13.64 -14.41 7.41
N ALA A 166 13.23 -15.16 8.44
CA ALA A 166 13.73 -16.49 8.81
C ALA A 166 13.07 -16.93 10.12
N ASP A 167 12.38 -18.07 10.07
CA ASP A 167 12.80 -19.20 10.89
C ASP A 167 12.21 -20.50 10.31
N ALA A 168 12.99 -21.11 9.41
CA ALA A 168 12.81 -22.49 9.02
C ALA A 168 13.76 -23.35 9.88
N GLY A 169 13.23 -23.90 10.97
CA GLY A 169 13.95 -24.82 11.84
C GLY A 169 12.98 -25.45 12.85
N ALA A 170 13.18 -26.68 13.34
CA ALA A 170 14.09 -27.73 12.89
C ALA A 170 13.44 -29.08 13.25
N GLY A 171 13.87 -30.17 12.62
CA GLY A 171 13.30 -31.50 12.88
C GLY A 171 13.48 -31.91 14.35
N THR A 172 12.38 -32.13 15.07
CA THR A 172 12.45 -32.76 16.40
C THR A 172 12.44 -34.28 16.23
N GLU A 173 13.64 -34.83 16.03
CA GLU A 173 13.89 -36.26 16.22
C GLU A 173 13.43 -36.71 17.62
N ARG A 174 12.70 -37.82 17.68
CA ARG A 174 12.18 -38.40 18.93
C ARG A 174 13.11 -39.51 19.45
N PRO A 175 13.15 -39.74 20.78
CA PRO A 175 14.29 -40.38 21.41
C PRO A 175 14.29 -41.92 21.26
N GLY A 176 15.40 -42.45 20.75
CA GLY A 176 15.70 -43.88 20.67
C GLY A 176 16.67 -44.34 21.76
N CYS A 177 16.21 -44.46 23.01
CA CYS A 177 17.01 -45.10 24.06
C CYS A 177 17.01 -46.64 23.88
N ARG A 178 18.20 -47.27 23.80
CA ARG A 178 18.51 -48.58 24.42
C ARG A 178 20.00 -48.98 24.28
N ARG A 179 20.62 -49.12 25.46
CA ARG A 179 21.74 -49.99 25.87
C ARG A 179 22.87 -50.28 24.88
#